data_AF-A0A1Y2V3G8-F1
#
_entry.id   AF-A0A1Y2V3G8-F1
#
_cell.length_a   1.000
_cell.length_b   1.000
_cell.length_c   1.000
_cell.angle_alpha   90.00
_cell.angle_beta   90.00
_cell.angle_gamma   90.00
#
_symmetry.space_group_name_H-M   'P 1'
#
loop_
_entity.id
_entity.type
_entity.pdbx_description
1 polymer ?
#
loop_
_entity_poly.entity_id
_entity_poly.type
_entity_poly.pdbx_seq_one_letter_code
_entity_poly.pdbx_strand_id
1 'polypeptide(L)'
;ELESKVEQLIAENRALADAKIKAEQSLNNQNNQVISTITERDAEIESLKASLEWLRKEVTRLTEVNEGLHSANNVLALQHNEKYGRLESQHASTHKELEELRFARGQYTKTLQEKDAEIQELRAQLEATKEQVREMQRQILASKPPDADFLRLKDEDHFDHRCQQLCSHVQQWVLRFSKFSDMRACRLTSEINDEKIIDRLDNSVLDGSDVDDYLRDRVRRRDIFMSMTMNMIWEFVFTRYLFGMDREQRQKLKSLEKLLLEVGPPQAVRQWRAVTLTLLSKRPAFGDQRNQDTEAVVQAIFQTLCMILPPPSNLEAQIQSQLRRVMREAVDLSIEMRTQRAEYMMLPPLQPEYDANGDLAKTVTFNAALMNERSGDKISNEEYEAQGAIVRIVLFPLVVKKGDDNGVGDEEIVICPAQVLVAKP
;
A
#
# COMPACT_ATOMS: atom_id res chain seq x y z
N GLU A 1 167.42 -54.58 -43.28
CA GLU A 1 166.81 -53.33 -42.78
C GLU A 1 166.16 -52.42 -43.86
N LEU A 2 166.33 -52.61 -45.18
CA LEU A 2 165.67 -51.76 -46.20
C LEU A 2 164.25 -52.19 -46.63
N GLU A 3 163.87 -53.46 -46.47
CA GLU A 3 162.55 -53.93 -46.92
C GLU A 3 161.38 -53.48 -46.02
N SER A 4 161.65 -53.21 -44.75
CA SER A 4 160.61 -52.80 -43.78
C SER A 4 160.02 -51.40 -44.02
N LYS A 5 160.69 -50.52 -44.79
CA LYS A 5 160.31 -49.10 -44.87
C LYS A 5 159.42 -48.74 -46.07
N VAL A 6 159.36 -49.59 -47.09
CA VAL A 6 158.56 -49.36 -48.32
C VAL A 6 157.11 -49.82 -48.15
N GLU A 7 156.87 -50.88 -47.38
CA GLU A 7 155.50 -51.33 -47.07
C GLU A 7 154.71 -50.32 -46.22
N GLN A 8 155.40 -49.52 -45.40
CA GLN A 8 154.73 -48.54 -44.52
C GLN A 8 154.07 -47.38 -45.30
N LEU A 9 154.67 -46.92 -46.40
CA LEU A 9 154.21 -45.73 -47.15
C LEU A 9 153.03 -46.02 -48.11
N ILE A 10 152.91 -47.25 -48.61
CA ILE A 10 151.82 -47.65 -49.52
C ILE A 10 150.50 -47.82 -48.75
N ALA A 11 150.57 -48.27 -47.49
CA ALA A 11 149.41 -48.35 -46.61
C ALA A 11 148.81 -46.97 -46.29
N GLU A 12 149.66 -45.95 -46.13
CA GLU A 12 149.25 -44.60 -45.73
C GLU A 12 148.48 -43.86 -46.84
N ASN A 13 148.91 -44.01 -48.11
CA ASN A 13 148.22 -43.38 -49.25
C ASN A 13 146.83 -43.99 -49.54
N ARG A 14 146.67 -45.30 -49.32
CA ARG A 14 145.35 -45.93 -49.44
C ARG A 14 144.38 -45.45 -48.35
N ALA A 15 144.87 -45.24 -47.14
CA ALA A 15 144.05 -44.74 -46.04
C ALA A 15 143.52 -43.30 -46.30
N LEU A 16 144.33 -42.44 -46.93
CA LEU A 16 143.96 -41.05 -47.20
C LEU A 16 142.87 -40.88 -48.28
N ALA A 17 142.88 -41.69 -49.34
CA ALA A 17 141.88 -41.60 -50.40
C ALA A 17 140.48 -42.07 -49.95
N ASP A 18 140.42 -43.14 -49.15
CA ASP A 18 139.17 -43.64 -48.56
C ASP A 18 138.59 -42.66 -47.54
N ALA A 19 139.45 -41.93 -46.82
CA ALA A 19 139.02 -40.88 -45.90
C ALA A 19 138.33 -39.71 -46.61
N LYS A 20 138.81 -39.32 -47.80
CA LYS A 20 138.23 -38.21 -48.57
C LYS A 20 136.85 -38.53 -49.12
N ILE A 21 136.66 -39.71 -49.71
CA ILE A 21 135.37 -40.13 -50.29
C ILE A 21 134.28 -40.22 -49.21
N LYS A 22 134.64 -40.71 -48.01
CA LYS A 22 133.74 -40.73 -46.85
C LYS A 22 133.35 -39.33 -46.39
N ALA A 23 134.26 -38.36 -46.43
CA ALA A 23 133.97 -36.98 -46.01
C ALA A 23 132.99 -36.28 -46.97
N GLU A 24 133.17 -36.42 -48.28
CA GLU A 24 132.28 -35.79 -49.28
C GLU A 24 130.87 -36.38 -49.27
N GLN A 25 130.73 -37.70 -49.10
CA GLN A 25 129.42 -38.34 -48.93
C GLN A 25 128.74 -37.91 -47.62
N SER A 26 129.51 -37.72 -46.54
CA SER A 26 128.98 -37.23 -45.27
C SER A 26 128.45 -35.80 -45.37
N LEU A 27 129.14 -34.91 -46.09
CA LEU A 27 128.73 -33.52 -46.28
C LEU A 27 127.46 -33.40 -47.12
N ASN A 28 127.34 -34.17 -48.20
CA ASN A 28 126.16 -34.11 -49.06
C ASN A 28 124.91 -34.66 -48.35
N ASN A 29 125.09 -35.72 -47.55
CA ASN A 29 124.03 -36.24 -46.69
C ASN A 29 123.62 -35.24 -45.60
N GLN A 30 124.57 -34.54 -44.98
CA GLN A 30 124.27 -33.47 -44.03
C GLN A 30 123.51 -32.31 -44.69
N ASN A 31 123.92 -31.87 -45.88
CA ASN A 31 123.28 -30.73 -46.54
C ASN A 31 121.83 -31.05 -46.96
N ASN A 32 121.59 -32.26 -47.47
CA ASN A 32 120.23 -32.71 -47.79
C ASN A 32 119.35 -32.87 -46.54
N GLN A 33 119.92 -33.32 -45.41
CA GLN A 33 119.21 -33.35 -44.13
C GLN A 33 118.89 -31.94 -43.61
N VAL A 34 119.82 -30.98 -43.75
CA VAL A 34 119.57 -29.60 -43.34
C VAL A 34 118.46 -28.97 -44.19
N ILE A 35 118.48 -29.16 -45.51
CA ILE A 35 117.42 -28.62 -46.39
C ILE A 35 116.07 -29.27 -46.09
N SER A 36 116.01 -30.59 -45.88
CA SER A 36 114.75 -31.26 -45.54
C SER A 36 114.18 -30.76 -44.22
N THR A 37 115.03 -30.63 -43.19
CA THR A 37 114.60 -30.11 -41.88
C THR A 37 114.14 -28.65 -41.95
N ILE A 38 114.77 -27.81 -42.78
CA ILE A 38 114.30 -26.42 -43.00
C ILE A 38 112.94 -26.42 -43.70
N THR A 39 112.75 -27.22 -44.76
CA THR A 39 111.45 -27.28 -45.45
C THR A 39 110.33 -27.83 -44.58
N GLU A 40 110.62 -28.80 -43.71
CA GLU A 40 109.67 -29.32 -42.72
C GLU A 40 109.30 -28.23 -41.70
N ARG A 41 110.29 -27.46 -41.23
CA ARG A 41 110.05 -26.37 -40.28
C ARG A 41 109.30 -25.20 -40.91
N ASP A 42 109.56 -24.86 -42.16
CA ASP A 42 108.82 -23.82 -42.87
C ASP A 42 107.37 -24.25 -43.14
N ALA A 43 107.13 -25.52 -43.48
CA ALA A 43 105.79 -26.08 -43.60
C ALA A 43 105.04 -26.09 -42.25
N GLU A 44 105.74 -26.39 -41.16
CA GLU A 44 105.20 -26.31 -39.81
C GLU A 44 104.86 -24.87 -39.39
N ILE A 45 105.74 -23.91 -39.70
CA ILE A 45 105.51 -22.48 -39.46
C ILE A 45 104.28 -21.99 -40.24
N GLU A 46 104.13 -22.38 -41.50
CA GLU A 46 102.99 -21.97 -42.31
C GLU A 46 101.67 -22.60 -41.81
N SER A 47 101.72 -23.86 -41.37
CA SER A 47 100.59 -24.53 -40.71
C SER A 47 100.19 -23.84 -39.40
N LEU A 48 101.18 -23.44 -38.58
CA LEU A 48 100.95 -22.71 -37.34
C LEU A 48 100.39 -21.31 -37.59
N LYS A 49 100.88 -20.60 -38.62
CA LYS A 49 100.32 -19.29 -39.03
C LYS A 49 98.86 -19.42 -39.47
N ALA A 50 98.55 -20.42 -40.29
CA ALA A 50 97.17 -20.68 -40.71
C ALA A 50 96.25 -21.01 -39.53
N SER A 51 96.75 -21.81 -38.57
CA SER A 51 96.01 -22.12 -37.33
C SER A 51 95.83 -20.91 -36.43
N LEU A 52 96.85 -20.06 -36.30
CA LEU A 52 96.77 -18.80 -35.53
C LEU A 52 95.80 -17.81 -36.18
N GLU A 53 95.81 -17.68 -37.51
CA GLU A 53 94.88 -16.84 -38.26
C GLU A 53 93.43 -17.30 -38.06
N TRP A 54 93.21 -18.63 -38.09
CA TRP A 54 91.90 -19.23 -37.82
C TRP A 54 91.45 -18.98 -36.38
N LEU A 55 92.32 -19.26 -35.39
CA LEU A 55 92.02 -19.01 -33.98
C LEU A 55 91.75 -17.52 -33.72
N ARG A 56 92.48 -16.61 -34.37
CA ARG A 56 92.27 -15.17 -34.24
C ARG A 56 90.90 -14.75 -34.77
N LYS A 57 90.50 -15.28 -35.94
CA LYS A 57 89.16 -15.06 -36.51
C LYS A 57 88.05 -15.63 -35.63
N GLU A 58 88.28 -16.79 -35.02
CA GLU A 58 87.30 -17.40 -34.12
C GLU A 58 87.19 -16.63 -32.80
N VAL A 59 88.31 -16.13 -32.25
CA VAL A 59 88.30 -15.25 -31.07
C VAL A 59 87.53 -13.96 -31.37
N THR A 60 87.77 -13.30 -32.51
CA THR A 60 86.98 -12.11 -32.88
C THR A 60 85.49 -12.42 -33.01
N ARG A 61 85.13 -13.53 -33.66
CA ARG A 61 83.72 -13.95 -33.81
C ARG A 61 83.07 -14.24 -32.45
N LEU A 62 83.76 -14.94 -31.56
CA LEU A 62 83.27 -15.20 -30.21
C LEU A 62 83.14 -13.93 -29.38
N THR A 63 84.00 -12.94 -29.62
CA THR A 63 83.96 -11.65 -28.92
C THR A 63 82.73 -10.86 -29.36
N GLU A 64 82.47 -10.77 -30.67
CA GLU A 64 81.27 -10.13 -31.22
C GLU A 64 79.98 -10.81 -30.74
N VAL A 65 79.95 -12.15 -30.71
CA VAL A 65 78.80 -12.89 -30.19
C VAL A 65 78.62 -12.64 -28.68
N ASN A 66 79.71 -12.61 -27.91
CA ASN A 66 79.65 -12.36 -26.48
C ASN A 66 79.19 -10.93 -26.17
N GLU A 67 79.68 -9.93 -26.92
CA GLU A 67 79.22 -8.54 -26.82
C GLU A 67 77.73 -8.41 -27.19
N GLY A 68 77.30 -9.09 -28.25
CA GLY A 68 75.89 -9.15 -28.65
C GLY A 68 75.00 -9.79 -27.59
N LEU A 69 75.43 -10.92 -27.01
CA LEU A 69 74.72 -11.58 -25.91
C LEU A 69 74.69 -10.72 -24.65
N HIS A 70 75.79 -10.06 -24.32
CA HIS A 70 75.87 -9.17 -23.15
C HIS A 70 74.93 -7.98 -23.31
N SER A 71 74.90 -7.36 -24.49
CA SER A 71 73.95 -6.29 -24.83
C SER A 71 72.50 -6.76 -24.74
N ALA A 72 72.17 -7.90 -25.34
CA ALA A 72 70.82 -8.48 -25.29
C ALA A 72 70.40 -8.81 -23.84
N ASN A 73 71.31 -9.36 -23.04
CA ASN A 73 71.05 -9.67 -21.64
C ASN A 73 70.82 -8.40 -20.81
N ASN A 74 71.57 -7.33 -21.06
CA ASN A 74 71.37 -6.04 -20.39
C ASN A 74 70.01 -5.43 -20.74
N VAL A 75 69.61 -5.48 -22.02
CA VAL A 75 68.27 -4.99 -22.43
C VAL A 75 67.16 -5.82 -21.80
N LEU A 76 67.28 -7.16 -21.79
CA LEU A 76 66.30 -8.03 -21.14
C LEU A 76 66.22 -7.78 -19.63
N ALA A 77 67.36 -7.57 -18.97
CA ALA A 77 67.40 -7.25 -17.54
C ALA A 77 66.70 -5.91 -17.24
N LEU A 78 66.92 -4.88 -18.06
CA LEU A 78 66.23 -3.59 -17.92
C LEU A 78 64.72 -3.73 -18.14
N GLN A 79 64.29 -4.40 -19.21
CA GLN A 79 62.86 -4.63 -19.49
C GLN A 79 62.19 -5.44 -18.37
N HIS A 80 62.86 -6.45 -17.85
CA HIS A 80 62.34 -7.24 -16.73
C HIS A 80 62.23 -6.40 -15.46
N ASN A 81 63.23 -5.57 -15.17
CA ASN A 81 63.23 -4.69 -14.01
C ASN A 81 62.12 -3.62 -14.09
N GLU A 82 61.92 -3.01 -15.27
CA GLU A 82 60.81 -2.07 -15.50
C GLU A 82 59.44 -2.73 -15.36
N LYS A 83 59.28 -3.93 -15.93
CA LYS A 83 58.04 -4.71 -15.80
C LYS A 83 57.77 -5.07 -14.34
N TYR A 84 58.80 -5.52 -13.62
CA TYR A 84 58.69 -5.87 -12.21
C TYR A 84 58.34 -4.66 -11.35
N GLY A 85 59.00 -3.50 -11.56
CA GLY A 85 58.69 -2.27 -10.84
C GLY A 85 57.28 -1.74 -11.10
N ARG A 86 56.76 -1.86 -12.34
CA ARG A 86 55.36 -1.53 -12.65
C ARG A 86 54.39 -2.48 -11.95
N LEU A 87 54.67 -3.78 -11.99
CA LEU A 87 53.82 -4.79 -11.36
C LEU A 87 53.79 -4.61 -9.83
N GLU A 88 54.94 -4.33 -9.22
CA GLU A 88 55.07 -4.07 -7.78
C GLU A 88 54.32 -2.80 -7.37
N SER A 89 54.42 -1.73 -8.17
CA SER A 89 53.66 -0.49 -7.94
C SER A 89 52.15 -0.73 -8.03
N GLN A 90 51.70 -1.52 -9.01
CA GLN A 90 50.30 -1.88 -9.19
C GLN A 90 49.79 -2.82 -8.06
N HIS A 91 50.63 -3.75 -7.61
CA HIS A 91 50.31 -4.59 -6.45
C HIS A 91 50.21 -3.75 -5.17
N ALA A 92 51.12 -2.79 -4.97
CA ALA A 92 51.08 -1.90 -3.82
C ALA A 92 49.83 -0.99 -3.82
N SER A 93 49.41 -0.47 -4.99
CA SER A 93 48.21 0.35 -5.09
C SER A 93 46.93 -0.46 -4.87
N THR A 94 46.80 -1.61 -5.54
CA THR A 94 45.64 -2.50 -5.37
C THR A 94 45.53 -3.07 -3.96
N HIS A 95 46.66 -3.34 -3.29
CA HIS A 95 46.67 -3.78 -1.90
C HIS A 95 46.14 -2.70 -0.95
N LYS A 96 46.54 -1.44 -1.15
CA LYS A 96 46.00 -0.31 -0.37
C LYS A 96 44.50 -0.13 -0.59
N GLU A 97 44.05 -0.16 -1.84
CA GLU A 97 42.62 -0.02 -2.17
C GLU A 97 41.79 -1.17 -1.56
N LEU A 98 42.31 -2.41 -1.57
CA LEU A 98 41.66 -3.54 -0.91
C LEU A 98 41.59 -3.39 0.61
N GLU A 99 42.62 -2.87 1.26
CA GLU A 99 42.60 -2.61 2.70
C GLU A 99 41.63 -1.47 3.06
N GLU A 100 41.58 -0.41 2.27
CA GLU A 100 40.60 0.68 2.44
C GLU A 100 39.16 0.15 2.29
N LEU A 101 38.89 -0.67 1.27
CA LEU A 101 37.58 -1.29 1.08
C LEU A 101 37.23 -2.28 2.20
N ARG A 102 38.20 -3.04 2.71
CA ARG A 102 38.01 -3.94 3.86
C ARG A 102 37.66 -3.16 5.12
N PHE A 103 38.37 -2.06 5.38
CA PHE A 103 38.11 -1.20 6.52
C PHE A 103 36.72 -0.55 6.43
N ALA A 104 36.37 0.02 5.27
CA ALA A 104 35.05 0.59 5.01
C ALA A 104 33.95 -0.47 5.19
N ARG A 105 34.12 -1.68 4.62
CA ARG A 105 33.18 -2.78 4.78
C ARG A 105 33.01 -3.18 6.24
N GLY A 106 34.11 -3.23 7.01
CA GLY A 106 34.09 -3.49 8.45
C GLY A 106 33.25 -2.46 9.22
N GLN A 107 33.43 -1.17 8.91
CA GLN A 107 32.62 -0.10 9.51
C GLN A 107 31.14 -0.23 9.14
N TYR A 108 30.81 -0.45 7.87
CA TYR A 108 29.43 -0.65 7.44
C TYR A 108 28.78 -1.87 8.09
N THR A 109 29.50 -2.98 8.23
CA THR A 109 28.96 -4.16 8.93
C THR A 109 28.69 -3.89 10.40
N LYS A 110 29.53 -3.09 11.05
CA LYS A 110 29.34 -2.72 12.46
C LYS A 110 28.13 -1.81 12.65
N THR A 111 27.99 -0.78 11.82
CA THR A 111 26.83 0.12 11.90
C THR A 111 25.52 -0.59 11.56
N LEU A 112 25.54 -1.53 10.62
CA LEU A 112 24.39 -2.37 10.31
C LEU A 112 23.98 -3.22 11.53
N GLN A 113 24.94 -3.87 12.19
CA GLN A 113 24.69 -4.66 13.40
C GLN A 113 24.14 -3.81 14.56
N GLU A 114 24.66 -2.61 14.77
CA GLU A 114 24.15 -1.66 15.76
C GLU A 114 22.69 -1.26 15.46
N LYS A 115 22.37 -0.99 14.19
CA LYS A 115 21.01 -0.65 13.76
C LYS A 115 20.04 -1.82 13.85
N ASP A 116 20.47 -3.03 13.51
CA ASP A 116 19.66 -4.24 13.65
C ASP A 116 19.34 -4.52 15.13
N ALA A 117 20.30 -4.31 16.03
CA ALA A 117 20.08 -4.41 17.47
C ALA A 117 19.06 -3.37 17.98
N GLU A 118 19.17 -2.11 17.54
CA GLU A 118 18.23 -1.04 17.87
C GLU A 118 16.80 -1.37 17.37
N ILE A 119 16.67 -1.90 16.15
CA ILE A 119 15.37 -2.33 15.59
C ILE A 119 14.77 -3.48 16.41
N GLN A 120 15.59 -4.45 16.82
CA GLN A 120 15.12 -5.56 17.66
C GLN A 120 14.65 -5.06 19.03
N GLU A 121 15.38 -4.14 19.64
CA GLU A 121 14.99 -3.53 20.92
C GLU A 121 13.68 -2.75 20.79
N LEU A 122 13.54 -1.88 19.78
CA LEU A 122 12.31 -1.12 19.54
C LEU A 122 11.12 -2.04 19.26
N ARG A 123 11.32 -3.16 18.55
CA ARG A 123 10.27 -4.17 18.34
C ARG A 123 9.88 -4.86 19.65
N ALA A 124 10.85 -5.20 20.49
CA ALA A 124 10.58 -5.79 21.80
C ALA A 124 9.82 -4.82 22.71
N GLN A 125 10.21 -3.55 22.74
CA GLN A 125 9.50 -2.49 23.47
C GLN A 125 8.08 -2.26 22.94
N LEU A 126 7.88 -2.31 21.62
CA LEU A 126 6.56 -2.22 20.99
C LEU A 126 5.64 -3.39 21.39
N GLU A 127 6.15 -4.62 21.40
CA GLU A 127 5.36 -5.78 21.82
C GLU A 127 5.08 -5.75 23.33
N ALA A 128 6.04 -5.35 24.16
CA ALA A 128 5.84 -5.17 25.59
C ALA A 128 4.77 -4.10 25.89
N THR A 129 4.82 -2.95 25.21
CA THR A 129 3.81 -1.89 25.37
C THR A 129 2.44 -2.31 24.85
N LYS A 130 2.35 -3.04 23.73
CA LYS A 130 1.08 -3.63 23.28
C LYS A 130 0.49 -4.59 24.31
N GLU A 131 1.31 -5.44 24.91
CA GLU A 131 0.82 -6.38 25.93
C GLU A 131 0.41 -5.63 27.21
N GLN A 132 1.14 -4.58 27.62
CA GLN A 132 0.70 -3.70 28.70
C GLN A 132 -0.63 -3.01 28.39
N VAL A 133 -0.86 -2.55 27.15
CA VAL A 133 -2.15 -1.97 26.74
C VAL A 133 -3.26 -3.02 26.80
N ARG A 134 -3.02 -4.24 26.32
CA ARG A 134 -4.00 -5.33 26.41
C ARG A 134 -4.28 -5.72 27.86
N GLU A 135 -3.25 -5.77 28.69
CA GLU A 135 -3.39 -6.12 30.10
C GLU A 135 -4.11 -5.01 30.87
N MET A 136 -3.79 -3.74 30.63
CA MET A 136 -4.57 -2.62 31.15
C MET A 136 -6.02 -2.66 30.64
N GLN A 137 -6.27 -3.00 29.38
CA GLN A 137 -7.64 -3.19 28.87
C GLN A 137 -8.35 -4.34 29.58
N ARG A 138 -7.69 -5.49 29.81
CA ARG A 138 -8.23 -6.61 30.59
C ARG A 138 -8.50 -6.21 32.04
N GLN A 139 -7.61 -5.48 32.67
CA GLN A 139 -7.76 -4.99 34.04
C GLN A 139 -8.87 -3.94 34.13
N ILE A 140 -9.02 -3.05 33.16
CA ILE A 140 -10.16 -2.12 33.06
C ILE A 140 -11.47 -2.89 32.88
N LEU A 141 -11.47 -3.99 32.12
CA LEU A 141 -12.63 -4.87 31.95
C LEU A 141 -12.94 -5.69 33.21
N ALA A 142 -11.92 -6.09 33.98
CA ALA A 142 -12.06 -6.91 35.18
C ALA A 142 -12.32 -6.11 36.47
N SER A 143 -11.90 -4.84 36.52
CA SER A 143 -12.07 -3.94 37.68
C SER A 143 -13.37 -3.14 37.66
N LYS A 144 -14.12 -3.16 36.55
CA LYS A 144 -15.44 -2.53 36.50
C LYS A 144 -16.52 -3.46 37.06
N PRO A 145 -17.40 -2.97 37.96
CA PRO A 145 -18.49 -3.77 38.50
C PRO A 145 -19.42 -4.24 37.37
N PRO A 146 -20.09 -5.40 37.52
CA PRO A 146 -20.83 -6.05 36.45
C PRO A 146 -22.09 -5.32 35.95
N ASP A 147 -22.40 -4.11 36.44
CA ASP A 147 -23.68 -3.45 36.16
C ASP A 147 -23.67 -1.98 35.68
N ALA A 148 -22.53 -1.32 35.46
CA ALA A 148 -22.57 0.06 34.94
C ALA A 148 -21.29 0.49 34.23
N ASP A 149 -21.29 0.52 32.88
CA ASP A 149 -20.60 1.52 32.02
C ASP A 149 -20.33 1.06 30.57
N PHE A 150 -20.68 -0.17 30.19
CA PHE A 150 -20.44 -0.59 28.80
C PHE A 150 -21.43 0.08 27.81
N LEU A 151 -22.70 0.16 28.21
CA LEU A 151 -23.77 0.79 27.46
C LEU A 151 -23.91 2.26 27.87
N ARG A 152 -23.92 3.16 26.89
CA ARG A 152 -24.28 4.56 27.11
C ARG A 152 -25.79 4.71 26.92
N LEU A 153 -26.53 4.37 27.97
CA LEU A 153 -27.99 4.49 27.94
C LEU A 153 -28.39 5.96 27.87
N LYS A 154 -29.43 6.24 27.09
CA LYS A 154 -29.99 7.57 26.86
C LYS A 154 -31.48 7.53 27.15
N ASP A 155 -31.98 8.62 27.72
CA ASP A 155 -33.37 8.81 28.08
C ASP A 155 -34.22 9.21 26.87
N GLU A 156 -35.53 9.26 27.09
CA GLU A 156 -36.55 9.57 26.10
C GLU A 156 -36.39 10.99 25.54
N ASP A 157 -36.09 11.96 26.42
CA ASP A 157 -35.86 13.37 26.06
C ASP A 157 -34.68 13.54 25.10
N HIS A 158 -33.58 12.78 25.28
CA HIS A 158 -32.47 12.79 24.34
C HIS A 158 -32.92 12.32 22.96
N PHE A 159 -33.70 11.25 22.86
CA PHE A 159 -34.15 10.74 21.56
C PHE A 159 -35.20 11.63 20.89
N ASP A 160 -36.14 12.20 21.64
CA ASP A 160 -37.07 13.20 21.11
C ASP A 160 -36.29 14.39 20.54
N HIS A 161 -35.35 14.96 21.32
CA HIS A 161 -34.52 16.07 20.88
C HIS A 161 -33.73 15.75 19.61
N ARG A 162 -33.11 14.57 19.53
CA ARG A 162 -32.35 14.13 18.36
C ARG A 162 -33.25 13.90 17.13
N CYS A 163 -34.47 13.39 17.32
CA CYS A 163 -35.44 13.27 16.23
C CYS A 163 -35.88 14.65 15.72
N GLN A 164 -36.16 15.60 16.61
CA GLN A 164 -36.49 16.98 16.25
C GLN A 164 -35.32 17.68 15.54
N GLN A 165 -34.08 17.49 15.99
CA GLN A 165 -32.89 17.99 15.32
C GLN A 165 -32.78 17.45 13.89
N LEU A 166 -32.92 16.13 13.72
CA LEU A 166 -32.89 15.51 12.40
C LEU A 166 -34.00 16.07 11.49
N CYS A 167 -35.24 16.16 11.99
CA CYS A 167 -36.36 16.74 11.26
C CYS A 167 -36.05 18.17 10.79
N SER A 168 -35.55 19.02 11.69
CA SER A 168 -35.15 20.40 11.38
C SER A 168 -34.02 20.47 10.34
N HIS A 169 -33.00 19.63 10.46
CA HIS A 169 -31.88 19.62 9.53
C HIS A 169 -32.26 19.13 8.13
N VAL A 170 -33.14 18.13 8.02
CA VAL A 170 -33.70 17.71 6.73
C VAL A 170 -34.53 18.85 6.14
N GLN A 171 -35.41 19.49 6.92
CA GLN A 171 -36.23 20.61 6.46
C GLN A 171 -35.38 21.78 5.95
N GLN A 172 -34.34 22.18 6.69
CA GLN A 172 -33.41 23.23 6.28
C GLN A 172 -32.63 22.86 5.02
N TRP A 173 -32.23 21.60 4.89
CA TRP A 173 -31.55 21.11 3.70
C TRP A 173 -32.47 21.15 2.47
N VAL A 174 -33.69 20.64 2.59
CA VAL A 174 -34.72 20.67 1.52
C VAL A 174 -35.05 22.11 1.12
N LEU A 175 -35.18 23.02 2.09
CA LEU A 175 -35.40 24.43 1.84
C LEU A 175 -34.28 25.02 0.97
N ARG A 176 -33.01 24.71 1.27
CA ARG A 176 -31.86 25.19 0.49
C ARG A 176 -31.80 24.55 -0.88
N PHE A 177 -32.01 23.24 -0.97
CA PHE A 177 -32.07 22.49 -2.24
C PHE A 177 -33.11 23.11 -3.19
N SER A 178 -34.33 23.33 -2.69
CA SER A 178 -35.42 23.94 -3.45
C SER A 178 -35.13 25.40 -3.83
N LYS A 179 -34.54 26.20 -2.92
CA LYS A 179 -34.19 27.61 -3.17
C LYS A 179 -33.04 27.78 -4.17
N PHE A 180 -32.06 26.88 -4.19
CA PHE A 180 -30.97 26.95 -5.18
C PHE A 180 -31.48 26.76 -6.61
N SER A 181 -32.60 26.07 -6.77
CA SER A 181 -33.29 25.85 -8.03
C SER A 181 -34.61 26.63 -8.12
N ASP A 182 -34.72 27.80 -7.48
CA ASP A 182 -35.97 28.58 -7.44
C ASP A 182 -36.43 29.03 -8.83
N MET A 183 -35.48 29.23 -9.74
CA MET A 183 -35.74 29.62 -11.14
C MET A 183 -36.00 28.42 -12.07
N ARG A 184 -35.98 27.18 -11.57
CA ARG A 184 -36.22 25.95 -12.35
C ARG A 184 -37.54 25.32 -11.95
N ALA A 185 -38.33 24.95 -12.96
CA ALA A 185 -39.50 24.10 -12.78
C ALA A 185 -39.05 22.67 -12.40
N CYS A 186 -39.84 22.02 -11.55
CA CYS A 186 -39.71 20.59 -11.32
C CYS A 186 -40.16 19.83 -12.56
N ARG A 187 -39.53 18.69 -12.83
CA ARG A 187 -40.08 17.71 -13.75
C ARG A 187 -41.33 17.11 -13.13
N LEU A 188 -42.39 17.03 -13.93
CA LEU A 188 -43.65 16.40 -13.54
C LEU A 188 -43.52 14.88 -13.63
N THR A 189 -44.43 14.15 -12.99
CA THR A 189 -44.48 12.67 -13.03
C THR A 189 -44.44 12.14 -14.48
N SER A 190 -45.20 12.76 -15.37
CA SER A 190 -45.23 12.46 -16.82
C SER A 190 -43.91 12.65 -17.56
N GLU A 191 -42.96 13.42 -17.03
CA GLU A 191 -41.64 13.70 -17.63
C GLU A 191 -40.53 12.80 -17.05
N ILE A 192 -40.85 11.98 -16.05
CA ILE A 192 -39.91 11.10 -15.36
C ILE A 192 -40.10 9.68 -15.90
N ASN A 193 -39.01 9.07 -16.39
CA ASN A 193 -39.05 7.70 -16.95
C ASN A 193 -38.72 6.60 -15.91
N ASP A 194 -38.50 6.96 -14.64
CA ASP A 194 -38.17 6.03 -13.56
C ASP A 194 -39.38 5.76 -12.67
N GLU A 195 -40.01 4.60 -12.85
CA GLU A 195 -41.20 4.17 -12.10
C GLU A 195 -40.99 4.24 -10.59
N LYS A 196 -39.79 3.93 -10.07
CA LYS A 196 -39.54 4.00 -8.62
C LYS A 196 -39.56 5.42 -8.07
N ILE A 197 -39.22 6.41 -8.90
CA ILE A 197 -39.29 7.82 -8.51
C ILE A 197 -40.75 8.27 -8.52
N ILE A 198 -41.53 7.85 -9.52
CA ILE A 198 -42.97 8.10 -9.60
C ILE A 198 -43.68 7.50 -8.39
N ASP A 199 -43.43 6.21 -8.07
CA ASP A 199 -44.00 5.56 -6.90
C ASP A 199 -43.68 6.32 -5.60
N ARG A 200 -42.46 6.86 -5.46
CA ARG A 200 -42.08 7.64 -4.27
C ARG A 200 -42.77 9.01 -4.22
N LEU A 201 -43.04 9.62 -5.36
CA LEU A 201 -43.79 10.86 -5.47
C LEU A 201 -45.25 10.62 -5.09
N ASP A 202 -45.88 9.60 -5.66
CA ASP A 202 -47.28 9.28 -5.38
C ASP A 202 -47.49 8.89 -3.91
N ASN A 203 -46.59 8.06 -3.36
CA ASN A 203 -46.63 7.68 -1.94
C ASN A 203 -46.37 8.84 -0.96
N SER A 204 -45.98 10.02 -1.44
CA SER A 204 -45.75 11.19 -0.58
C SER A 204 -47.03 11.96 -0.24
N VAL A 205 -48.13 11.71 -0.97
CA VAL A 205 -49.43 12.37 -0.82
C VAL A 205 -50.50 11.34 -0.46
N LEU A 206 -51.16 11.52 0.68
CA LEU A 206 -52.06 10.53 1.29
C LEU A 206 -53.55 10.80 1.10
N ASP A 207 -53.91 12.02 0.66
CA ASP A 207 -55.32 12.43 0.49
C ASP A 207 -55.84 12.22 -0.94
N GLY A 208 -55.03 11.61 -1.82
CA GLY A 208 -55.36 11.36 -3.22
C GLY A 208 -55.25 12.58 -4.14
N SER A 209 -54.74 13.71 -3.65
CA SER A 209 -54.43 14.86 -4.52
C SER A 209 -53.24 14.56 -5.45
N ASP A 210 -53.23 15.19 -6.61
CA ASP A 210 -52.16 15.01 -7.61
C ASP A 210 -50.86 15.65 -7.11
N VAL A 211 -49.80 14.84 -7.03
CA VAL A 211 -48.46 15.27 -6.60
C VAL A 211 -47.90 16.37 -7.50
N ASP A 212 -48.25 16.39 -8.78
CA ASP A 212 -47.78 17.38 -9.74
C ASP A 212 -48.25 18.80 -9.41
N ASP A 213 -49.40 18.97 -8.75
CA ASP A 213 -49.89 20.28 -8.29
C ASP A 213 -48.93 20.90 -7.25
N TYR A 214 -48.33 20.06 -6.41
CA TYR A 214 -47.33 20.50 -5.42
C TYR A 214 -45.99 20.77 -6.07
N LEU A 215 -45.56 19.93 -7.03
CA LEU A 215 -44.29 20.11 -7.74
C LEU A 215 -44.24 21.41 -8.54
N ARG A 216 -45.38 21.85 -9.10
CA ARG A 216 -45.51 23.13 -9.82
C ARG A 216 -45.37 24.34 -8.88
N ASP A 217 -45.78 24.22 -7.62
CA ASP A 217 -45.67 25.29 -6.64
C ASP A 217 -44.28 25.28 -5.97
N ARG A 218 -43.52 26.35 -6.22
CA ARG A 218 -42.16 26.57 -5.70
C ARG A 218 -42.02 26.51 -4.16
N VAL A 219 -43.10 26.75 -3.42
CA VAL A 219 -43.15 26.63 -1.96
C VAL A 219 -43.62 25.24 -1.55
N ARG A 220 -44.76 24.77 -2.10
CA ARG A 220 -45.36 23.49 -1.68
C ARG A 220 -44.55 22.27 -2.10
N ARG A 221 -43.76 22.34 -3.18
CA ARG A 221 -42.82 21.26 -3.58
C ARG A 221 -41.84 20.86 -2.48
N ARG A 222 -41.58 21.76 -1.52
CA ARG A 222 -40.69 21.50 -0.38
C ARG A 222 -41.26 20.43 0.54
N ASP A 223 -42.58 20.36 0.69
CA ASP A 223 -43.24 19.36 1.53
C ASP A 223 -43.10 17.96 0.90
N ILE A 224 -43.23 17.87 -0.42
CA ILE A 224 -42.98 16.64 -1.20
C ILE A 224 -41.51 16.20 -1.06
N PHE A 225 -40.56 17.11 -1.28
CA PHE A 225 -39.14 16.78 -1.13
C PHE A 225 -38.78 16.38 0.31
N MET A 226 -39.39 17.00 1.32
CA MET A 226 -39.22 16.61 2.72
C MET A 226 -39.70 15.18 2.96
N SER A 227 -40.94 14.88 2.57
CA SER A 227 -41.53 13.54 2.68
C SER A 227 -40.69 12.48 1.97
N MET A 228 -40.33 12.70 0.70
CA MET A 228 -39.50 11.79 -0.07
C MET A 228 -38.12 11.57 0.58
N THR A 229 -37.45 12.66 0.97
CA THR A 229 -36.11 12.58 1.59
C THR A 229 -36.18 11.77 2.88
N MET A 230 -37.17 12.06 3.74
CA MET A 230 -37.29 11.40 5.03
C MET A 230 -37.72 9.93 4.88
N ASN A 231 -38.58 9.60 3.92
CA ASN A 231 -38.92 8.23 3.58
C ASN A 231 -37.67 7.44 3.10
N MET A 232 -36.83 8.04 2.26
CA MET A 232 -35.57 7.43 1.83
C MET A 232 -34.57 7.26 2.99
N ILE A 233 -34.49 8.24 3.90
CA ILE A 233 -33.69 8.12 5.13
C ILE A 233 -34.18 6.95 5.97
N TRP A 234 -35.49 6.84 6.19
CA TRP A 234 -36.08 5.72 6.91
C TRP A 234 -35.73 4.38 6.25
N GLU A 235 -36.00 4.24 4.95
CA GLU A 235 -35.80 3.02 4.18
C GLU A 235 -34.33 2.58 4.19
N PHE A 236 -33.40 3.50 3.93
CA PHE A 236 -31.99 3.15 3.78
C PHE A 236 -31.23 3.06 5.11
N VAL A 237 -31.65 3.81 6.13
CA VAL A 237 -30.96 3.91 7.42
C VAL A 237 -31.69 3.19 8.55
N PHE A 238 -32.95 3.54 8.82
CA PHE A 238 -33.66 3.09 10.02
C PHE A 238 -34.24 1.67 9.92
N THR A 239 -34.50 1.16 8.71
CA THR A 239 -34.89 -0.27 8.53
C THR A 239 -33.74 -1.25 8.79
N ARG A 240 -32.50 -0.76 8.80
CA ARG A 240 -31.32 -1.59 8.99
C ARG A 240 -31.21 -1.99 10.46
N TYR A 241 -30.85 -3.25 10.71
CA TYR A 241 -30.64 -3.75 12.07
C TYR A 241 -29.52 -3.01 12.78
N LEU A 242 -28.41 -2.83 12.06
CA LEU A 242 -27.34 -1.88 12.35
C LEU A 242 -26.86 -1.36 11.00
N PHE A 243 -26.94 -0.05 10.79
CA PHE A 243 -26.45 0.59 9.58
C PHE A 243 -24.91 0.47 9.48
N GLY A 244 -24.35 0.29 8.29
CA GLY A 244 -22.90 0.05 8.11
C GLY A 244 -22.47 -1.41 8.29
N MET A 245 -23.41 -2.32 8.61
CA MET A 245 -23.16 -3.75 8.71
C MET A 245 -23.55 -4.47 7.42
N ASP A 246 -22.69 -5.41 7.00
CA ASP A 246 -22.94 -6.29 5.86
C ASP A 246 -24.25 -7.09 6.00
N ARG A 247 -24.85 -7.42 4.84
CA ARG A 247 -26.13 -8.13 4.76
C ARG A 247 -26.09 -9.49 5.45
N GLU A 248 -25.02 -10.26 5.30
CA GLU A 248 -24.91 -11.62 5.86
C GLU A 248 -24.82 -11.56 7.39
N GLN A 249 -23.98 -10.66 7.92
CA GLN A 249 -23.85 -10.44 9.36
C GLN A 249 -25.18 -9.99 9.97
N ARG A 250 -25.88 -9.08 9.28
CA ARG A 250 -27.21 -8.62 9.69
C ARG A 250 -28.22 -9.76 9.78
N GLN A 251 -28.26 -10.63 8.79
CA GLN A 251 -29.18 -11.78 8.79
C GLN A 251 -28.85 -12.77 9.91
N LYS A 252 -27.56 -13.05 10.14
CA LYS A 252 -27.11 -13.91 11.24
C LYS A 252 -27.55 -13.37 12.61
N LEU A 253 -27.37 -12.07 12.86
CA LEU A 253 -27.80 -11.46 14.12
C LEU A 253 -29.32 -11.46 14.28
N LYS A 254 -30.08 -11.11 13.24
CA LYS A 254 -31.56 -11.17 13.27
C LYS A 254 -32.07 -12.59 13.57
N SER A 255 -31.50 -13.60 12.93
CA SER A 255 -31.88 -15.00 13.17
C SER A 255 -31.51 -15.45 14.58
N LEU A 256 -30.35 -15.04 15.09
CA LEU A 256 -29.92 -15.35 16.45
C LEU A 256 -30.82 -14.68 17.49
N GLU A 257 -31.19 -13.41 17.29
CA GLU A 257 -32.14 -12.71 18.17
C GLU A 257 -33.48 -13.43 18.24
N LYS A 258 -34.02 -13.84 17.08
CA LYS A 258 -35.26 -14.61 17.02
C LYS A 258 -35.16 -15.91 17.81
N LEU A 259 -34.07 -16.66 17.63
CA LEU A 259 -33.84 -17.90 18.38
C LEU A 259 -33.71 -17.65 19.89
N LEU A 260 -33.02 -16.58 20.29
CA LEU A 260 -32.88 -16.21 21.69
C LEU A 260 -34.22 -15.79 22.32
N LEU A 261 -35.12 -15.14 21.57
CA LEU A 261 -36.47 -14.81 22.03
C LEU A 261 -37.36 -16.04 22.23
N GLU A 262 -37.12 -17.13 21.49
CA GLU A 262 -37.88 -18.38 21.65
C GLU A 262 -37.52 -19.12 22.96
N VAL A 263 -36.33 -18.88 23.53
CA VAL A 263 -35.80 -19.65 24.67
C VAL A 263 -35.59 -18.79 25.93
N GLY A 264 -35.25 -17.51 25.77
CA GLY A 264 -34.85 -16.61 26.84
C GLY A 264 -35.89 -15.52 27.16
N PRO A 265 -35.82 -14.91 28.36
CA PRO A 265 -36.69 -13.79 28.71
C PRO A 265 -36.38 -12.58 27.81
N PRO A 266 -37.40 -11.85 27.31
CA PRO A 266 -37.21 -10.73 26.37
C PRO A 266 -36.20 -9.68 26.84
N GLN A 267 -36.18 -9.39 28.14
CA GLN A 267 -35.22 -8.46 28.75
C GLN A 267 -33.76 -8.87 28.53
N ALA A 268 -33.44 -10.16 28.71
CA ALA A 268 -32.08 -10.67 28.51
C ALA A 268 -31.67 -10.59 27.04
N VAL A 269 -32.60 -10.83 26.12
CA VAL A 269 -32.34 -10.73 24.67
C VAL A 269 -32.11 -9.28 24.25
N ARG A 270 -32.92 -8.35 24.75
CA ARG A 270 -32.73 -6.90 24.52
C ARG A 270 -31.38 -6.41 25.06
N GLN A 271 -30.99 -6.86 26.25
CA GLN A 271 -29.67 -6.58 26.84
C GLN A 271 -28.54 -7.16 25.97
N TRP A 272 -28.68 -8.41 25.53
CA TRP A 272 -27.72 -9.04 24.62
C TRP A 272 -27.57 -8.26 23.31
N ARG A 273 -28.68 -7.83 22.71
CA ARG A 273 -28.70 -7.01 21.48
C ARG A 273 -27.95 -5.70 21.71
N ALA A 274 -28.31 -4.95 22.76
CA ALA A 274 -27.70 -3.67 23.08
C ALA A 274 -26.18 -3.79 23.25
N VAL A 275 -25.72 -4.79 24.02
CA VAL A 275 -24.29 -5.04 24.25
C VAL A 275 -23.58 -5.44 22.96
N THR A 276 -24.15 -6.38 22.21
CA THR A 276 -23.55 -6.91 20.98
C THR A 276 -23.41 -5.80 19.93
N LEU A 277 -24.48 -5.03 19.69
CA LEU A 277 -24.45 -3.93 18.72
C LEU A 277 -23.50 -2.80 19.14
N THR A 278 -23.39 -2.52 20.44
CA THR A 278 -22.42 -1.53 20.97
C THR A 278 -20.98 -2.01 20.81
N LEU A 279 -20.70 -3.30 20.96
CA LEU A 279 -19.36 -3.86 20.70
C LEU A 279 -19.01 -3.81 19.22
N LEU A 280 -19.96 -4.20 18.35
CA LEU A 280 -19.75 -4.23 16.91
C LEU A 280 -19.54 -2.83 16.33
N SER A 281 -20.27 -1.82 16.83
CA SER A 281 -20.16 -0.44 16.36
C SER A 281 -18.82 0.23 16.70
N LYS A 282 -18.10 -0.25 17.72
CA LYS A 282 -16.78 0.25 18.14
C LYS A 282 -15.61 -0.31 17.31
N ARG A 283 -15.84 -1.27 16.40
CA ARG A 283 -14.77 -1.83 15.57
C ARG A 283 -14.29 -0.81 14.52
N PRO A 284 -12.97 -0.60 14.34
CA PRO A 284 -12.48 0.36 13.33
C PRO A 284 -12.98 0.09 11.91
N ALA A 285 -12.95 -1.18 11.48
CA ALA A 285 -13.45 -1.60 10.17
C ALA A 285 -14.94 -1.29 9.95
N PHE A 286 -15.74 -1.28 11.03
CA PHE A 286 -17.15 -0.89 10.96
C PHE A 286 -17.29 0.62 10.70
N GLY A 287 -16.42 1.46 11.29
CA GLY A 287 -16.41 2.90 11.05
C GLY A 287 -16.16 3.25 9.58
N ASP A 288 -15.21 2.58 8.93
CA ASP A 288 -14.92 2.76 7.50
C ASP A 288 -16.09 2.32 6.61
N GLN A 289 -16.63 1.12 6.87
CA GLN A 289 -17.80 0.62 6.13
C GLN A 289 -19.02 1.53 6.29
N ARG A 290 -19.29 1.98 7.51
CA ARG A 290 -20.37 2.93 7.82
C ARG A 290 -20.22 4.21 7.01
N ASN A 291 -19.00 4.76 6.90
CA ASN A 291 -18.76 5.98 6.13
C ASN A 291 -19.00 5.77 4.64
N GLN A 292 -18.58 4.62 4.09
CA GLN A 292 -18.83 4.25 2.69
C GLN A 292 -20.33 4.09 2.41
N ASP A 293 -21.04 3.35 3.26
CA ASP A 293 -22.49 3.15 3.15
C ASP A 293 -23.24 4.49 3.29
N THR A 294 -22.79 5.36 4.20
CA THR A 294 -23.36 6.72 4.34
C THR A 294 -23.22 7.50 3.04
N GLU A 295 -22.05 7.47 2.40
CA GLU A 295 -21.84 8.14 1.12
C GLU A 295 -22.74 7.55 0.03
N ALA A 296 -22.88 6.23 -0.05
CA ALA A 296 -23.79 5.58 -1.01
C ALA A 296 -25.24 6.05 -0.84
N VAL A 297 -25.72 6.20 0.40
CA VAL A 297 -27.07 6.72 0.68
C VAL A 297 -27.19 8.20 0.32
N VAL A 298 -26.17 9.02 0.62
CA VAL A 298 -26.12 10.43 0.20
C VAL A 298 -26.26 10.55 -1.32
N GLN A 299 -25.51 9.74 -2.07
CA GLN A 299 -25.58 9.73 -3.54
C GLN A 299 -26.96 9.29 -4.03
N ALA A 300 -27.52 8.23 -3.46
CA ALA A 300 -28.84 7.72 -3.85
C ALA A 300 -29.94 8.78 -3.66
N ILE A 301 -30.02 9.38 -2.46
CA ILE A 301 -31.00 10.45 -2.17
C ILE A 301 -30.80 11.64 -3.10
N PHE A 302 -29.54 12.08 -3.26
CA PHE A 302 -29.24 13.25 -4.07
C PHE A 302 -29.61 13.04 -5.54
N GLN A 303 -29.22 11.90 -6.12
CA GLN A 303 -29.52 11.58 -7.52
C GLN A 303 -31.02 11.47 -7.78
N THR A 304 -31.77 10.81 -6.88
CA THR A 304 -33.24 10.74 -6.98
C THR A 304 -33.88 12.13 -7.02
N LEU A 305 -33.46 13.04 -6.14
CA LEU A 305 -34.01 14.39 -6.11
C LEU A 305 -33.55 15.24 -7.31
N CYS A 306 -32.31 15.06 -7.78
CA CYS A 306 -31.79 15.73 -8.99
C CYS A 306 -32.54 15.32 -10.27
N MET A 307 -33.09 14.11 -10.31
CA MET A 307 -33.95 13.68 -11.43
C MET A 307 -35.26 14.47 -11.50
N ILE A 308 -35.75 14.99 -10.38
CA ILE A 308 -36.98 15.79 -10.28
C ILE A 308 -36.65 17.28 -10.42
N LEU A 309 -35.63 17.77 -9.71
CA LEU A 309 -35.22 19.17 -9.70
C LEU A 309 -33.68 19.29 -9.72
N PRO A 310 -33.06 19.38 -10.92
CA PRO A 310 -31.61 19.42 -11.02
C PRO A 310 -31.06 20.75 -10.47
N PRO A 311 -30.11 20.72 -9.50
CA PRO A 311 -29.50 21.92 -8.95
C PRO A 311 -28.58 22.63 -9.95
N PRO A 312 -28.23 23.91 -9.73
CA PRO A 312 -27.17 24.59 -10.47
C PRO A 312 -25.81 23.91 -10.22
N SER A 313 -25.04 23.64 -11.28
CA SER A 313 -23.78 22.89 -11.20
C SER A 313 -22.74 23.53 -10.26
N ASN A 314 -22.74 24.85 -10.13
CA ASN A 314 -21.85 25.58 -9.22
C ASN A 314 -22.21 25.41 -7.73
N LEU A 315 -23.43 24.99 -7.41
CA LEU A 315 -23.94 24.81 -6.04
C LEU A 315 -24.09 23.33 -5.64
N GLU A 316 -23.94 22.41 -6.61
CA GLU A 316 -24.14 20.97 -6.44
C GLU A 316 -23.25 20.38 -5.34
N ALA A 317 -21.94 20.64 -5.38
CA ALA A 317 -21.00 20.16 -4.37
C ALA A 317 -21.33 20.70 -2.97
N GLN A 318 -21.83 21.93 -2.88
CA GLN A 318 -22.20 22.54 -1.61
C GLN A 318 -23.44 21.87 -1.00
N ILE A 319 -24.50 21.67 -1.79
CA ILE A 319 -25.75 21.08 -1.30
C ILE A 319 -25.57 19.60 -0.95
N GLN A 320 -24.75 18.87 -1.70
CA GLN A 320 -24.40 17.48 -1.42
C GLN A 320 -23.56 17.35 -0.13
N SER A 321 -22.62 18.28 0.10
CA SER A 321 -21.87 18.35 1.36
C SER A 321 -22.76 18.60 2.57
N GLN A 322 -23.82 19.41 2.40
CA GLN A 322 -24.82 19.61 3.45
C GLN A 322 -25.66 18.35 3.69
N LEU A 323 -26.09 17.65 2.63
CA LEU A 323 -26.82 16.37 2.75
C LEU A 323 -25.99 15.34 3.51
N ARG A 324 -24.67 15.28 3.24
CA ARG A 324 -23.75 14.40 3.96
C ARG A 324 -23.74 14.64 5.46
N ARG A 325 -23.91 15.88 5.93
CA ARG A 325 -24.01 16.19 7.37
C ARG A 325 -25.32 15.66 7.95
N VAL A 326 -26.44 15.89 7.27
CA VAL A 326 -27.77 15.38 7.67
C VAL A 326 -27.75 13.85 7.74
N MET A 327 -27.14 13.19 6.74
CA MET A 327 -27.05 11.73 6.71
C MET A 327 -26.20 11.15 7.84
N ARG A 328 -25.08 11.80 8.19
CA ARG A 328 -24.27 11.36 9.34
C ARG A 328 -25.08 11.40 10.63
N GLU A 329 -25.87 12.45 10.83
CA GLU A 329 -26.73 12.57 12.01
C GLU A 329 -27.83 11.52 12.04
N ALA A 330 -28.48 11.24 10.90
CA ALA A 330 -29.46 10.16 10.81
C ALA A 330 -28.84 8.79 11.12
N VAL A 331 -27.64 8.53 10.62
CA VAL A 331 -26.89 7.29 10.84
C VAL A 331 -26.47 7.16 12.31
N ASP A 332 -25.93 8.22 12.91
CA ASP A 332 -25.53 8.22 14.32
C ASP A 332 -26.76 8.02 15.23
N LEU A 333 -27.89 8.69 14.94
CA LEU A 333 -29.16 8.49 15.65
C LEU A 333 -29.67 7.04 15.54
N SER A 334 -29.66 6.46 14.34
CA SER A 334 -30.06 5.06 14.13
C SER A 334 -29.18 4.09 14.95
N ILE A 335 -27.87 4.30 15.00
CA ILE A 335 -26.97 3.48 15.82
C ILE A 335 -27.23 3.69 17.32
N GLU A 336 -27.42 4.93 17.77
CA GLU A 336 -27.75 5.24 19.17
C GLU A 336 -29.06 4.54 19.59
N MET A 337 -30.12 4.61 18.78
CA MET A 337 -31.39 3.94 19.03
C MET A 337 -31.23 2.41 19.12
N ARG A 338 -30.49 1.81 18.19
CA ARG A 338 -30.26 0.34 18.13
C ARG A 338 -29.39 -0.20 19.25
N THR A 339 -28.61 0.65 19.91
CA THR A 339 -27.70 0.27 21.00
C THR A 339 -28.31 0.43 22.39
N GLN A 340 -29.55 0.88 22.48
CA GLN A 340 -30.30 0.92 23.73
C GLN A 340 -30.87 -0.45 24.12
N ARG A 341 -31.10 -0.64 25.43
CA ARG A 341 -31.85 -1.78 25.97
C ARG A 341 -33.29 -1.74 25.49
N ALA A 342 -33.96 -0.60 25.69
CA ALA A 342 -35.26 -0.35 25.10
C ALA A 342 -35.18 -0.41 23.57
N GLU A 343 -36.27 -0.82 22.94
CA GLU A 343 -36.35 -0.88 21.49
C GLU A 343 -36.97 0.40 20.94
N TYR A 344 -36.09 1.29 20.47
CA TYR A 344 -36.48 2.48 19.74
C TYR A 344 -36.66 2.15 18.25
N MET A 345 -37.81 2.51 17.71
CA MET A 345 -38.19 2.22 16.33
C MET A 345 -38.79 3.45 15.65
N MET A 346 -38.24 3.80 14.49
CA MET A 346 -38.90 4.72 13.56
C MET A 346 -39.81 3.89 12.66
N LEU A 347 -41.12 4.09 12.80
CA LEU A 347 -42.11 3.34 12.04
C LEU A 347 -42.10 3.76 10.56
N PRO A 348 -42.50 2.86 9.65
CA PRO A 348 -42.73 3.23 8.25
C PRO A 348 -43.63 4.46 8.16
N PRO A 349 -43.29 5.45 7.31
CA PRO A 349 -44.24 6.50 6.97
C PRO A 349 -45.55 5.88 6.48
N LEU A 350 -46.67 6.51 6.83
CA LEU A 350 -47.98 6.10 6.33
C LEU A 350 -48.00 6.25 4.80
N GLN A 351 -48.62 5.30 4.13
CA GLN A 351 -48.74 5.24 2.67
C GLN A 351 -50.23 5.29 2.28
N PRO A 352 -50.55 5.84 1.09
CA PRO A 352 -51.91 5.80 0.57
C PRO A 352 -52.29 4.35 0.21
N GLU A 353 -53.52 3.96 0.51
CA GLU A 353 -54.07 2.66 0.10
C GLU A 353 -54.91 2.87 -1.16
N TYR A 354 -54.55 2.21 -2.27
CA TYR A 354 -55.29 2.24 -3.53
C TYR A 354 -56.04 0.92 -3.76
N ASP A 355 -57.20 0.99 -4.39
CA ASP A 355 -57.98 -0.17 -4.77
C ASP A 355 -57.46 -0.82 -6.07
N ALA A 356 -58.11 -1.89 -6.53
CA ALA A 356 -57.72 -2.60 -7.75
C ALA A 356 -57.87 -1.77 -9.04
N ASN A 357 -58.57 -0.64 -8.98
CA ASN A 357 -58.78 0.28 -10.11
C ASN A 357 -57.76 1.43 -10.10
N GLY A 358 -56.95 1.56 -9.04
CA GLY A 358 -56.01 2.66 -8.86
C GLY A 358 -56.62 3.88 -8.17
N ASP A 359 -57.85 3.79 -7.67
CA ASP A 359 -58.50 4.86 -6.92
C ASP A 359 -58.14 4.77 -5.43
N LEU A 360 -58.12 5.91 -4.73
CA LEU A 360 -57.80 5.95 -3.30
C LEU A 360 -58.87 5.17 -2.51
N ALA A 361 -58.48 4.03 -1.93
CA ALA A 361 -59.36 3.14 -1.19
C ALA A 361 -59.70 3.69 0.20
N LYS A 362 -58.74 4.35 0.86
CA LYS A 362 -58.90 4.84 2.22
C LYS A 362 -58.00 6.04 2.51
N THR A 363 -58.58 7.07 3.15
CA THR A 363 -57.84 8.22 3.66
C THR A 363 -57.34 7.98 5.08
N VAL A 364 -56.21 8.60 5.41
CA VAL A 364 -55.62 8.55 6.75
C VAL A 364 -56.18 9.70 7.58
N THR A 365 -56.84 9.41 8.70
CA THR A 365 -57.34 10.43 9.64
C THR A 365 -56.26 10.87 10.61
N PHE A 366 -56.27 12.15 10.97
CA PHE A 366 -55.36 12.72 11.96
C PHE A 366 -55.65 12.16 13.36
N ASN A 367 -54.61 11.83 14.12
CA ASN A 367 -54.70 11.33 15.49
C ASN A 367 -53.74 12.13 16.39
N ALA A 368 -54.26 12.88 17.35
CA ALA A 368 -53.45 13.83 18.13
C ALA A 368 -52.46 13.12 19.08
N ALA A 369 -52.70 11.86 19.44
CA ALA A 369 -51.78 11.09 20.27
C ALA A 369 -50.54 10.61 19.49
N LEU A 370 -50.64 10.43 18.18
CA LEU A 370 -49.60 9.87 17.33
C LEU A 370 -48.97 10.89 16.37
N MET A 371 -49.64 12.01 16.13
CA MET A 371 -49.30 12.96 15.07
C MET A 371 -49.29 14.40 15.59
N ASN A 372 -48.43 15.20 14.99
CA ASN A 372 -48.34 16.63 15.24
C ASN A 372 -48.41 17.39 13.91
N GLU A 373 -49.33 18.35 13.82
CA GLU A 373 -49.54 19.17 12.63
C GLU A 373 -48.44 20.26 12.52
N ARG A 374 -47.95 20.52 11.30
CA ARG A 374 -46.80 21.42 11.06
C ARG A 374 -47.05 22.56 10.07
N SER A 375 -48.30 22.82 9.68
CA SER A 375 -48.64 23.94 8.79
C SER A 375 -48.40 25.32 9.42
N GLY A 376 -48.28 25.39 10.76
CA GLY A 376 -48.13 26.65 11.50
C GLY A 376 -49.47 27.37 11.75
N ASP A 377 -50.58 26.69 11.51
CA ASP A 377 -51.92 27.16 11.88
C ASP A 377 -52.07 27.23 13.42
N LYS A 378 -53.02 28.03 13.90
CA LYS A 378 -53.27 28.22 15.35
C LYS A 378 -54.21 27.16 15.95
N ILE A 379 -54.63 26.18 15.14
CA ILE A 379 -55.54 25.10 15.51
C ILE A 379 -54.74 24.05 16.29
N SER A 380 -55.30 23.56 17.39
CA SER A 380 -54.64 22.51 18.19
C SER A 380 -54.75 21.13 17.54
N ASN A 381 -53.86 20.20 17.91
CA ASN A 381 -53.90 18.83 17.38
C ASN A 381 -55.24 18.14 17.73
N GLU A 382 -55.76 18.39 18.93
CA GLU A 382 -57.03 17.85 19.40
C GLU A 382 -58.22 18.37 18.58
N GLU A 383 -58.17 19.63 18.15
CA GLU A 383 -59.19 20.21 17.27
C GLU A 383 -59.16 19.58 15.86
N TYR A 384 -57.97 19.32 15.31
CA TYR A 384 -57.84 18.63 14.02
C TYR A 384 -58.39 17.20 14.08
N GLU A 385 -58.13 16.47 15.16
CA GLU A 385 -58.71 15.13 15.39
C GLU A 385 -60.23 15.19 15.53
N ALA A 386 -60.76 16.14 16.32
CA ALA A 386 -62.20 16.32 16.51
C ALA A 386 -62.95 16.67 15.20
N GLN A 387 -62.28 17.37 14.28
CA GLN A 387 -62.81 17.69 12.95
C GLN A 387 -62.71 16.52 11.95
N GLY A 388 -62.06 15.41 12.32
CA GLY A 388 -61.79 14.31 11.41
C GLY A 388 -60.85 14.71 10.27
N ALA A 389 -59.88 15.60 10.54
CA ALA A 389 -58.96 16.10 9.52
C ALA A 389 -58.22 14.95 8.84
N ILE A 390 -58.05 15.06 7.52
CA ILE A 390 -57.37 14.05 6.72
C ILE A 390 -55.89 14.41 6.63
N VAL A 391 -55.02 13.46 6.90
CA VAL A 391 -53.57 13.61 6.74
C VAL A 391 -53.25 13.59 5.25
N ARG A 392 -52.45 14.57 4.82
CA ARG A 392 -52.07 14.74 3.42
C ARG A 392 -50.62 14.40 3.15
N ILE A 393 -49.68 14.84 3.99
CA ILE A 393 -48.24 14.57 3.81
C ILE A 393 -47.65 14.20 5.16
N VAL A 394 -46.82 13.14 5.19
CA VAL A 394 -45.96 12.83 6.34
C VAL A 394 -44.59 13.45 6.11
N LEU A 395 -44.22 14.44 6.92
CA LEU A 395 -42.92 15.13 6.86
C LEU A 395 -41.84 14.41 7.68
N PHE A 396 -42.23 13.77 8.78
CA PHE A 396 -41.32 12.98 9.61
C PHE A 396 -42.07 11.79 10.25
N PRO A 397 -41.49 10.57 10.29
CA PRO A 397 -42.20 9.39 10.75
C PRO A 397 -42.33 9.33 12.28
N LEU A 398 -43.32 8.58 12.75
CA LEU A 398 -43.52 8.30 14.19
C LEU A 398 -42.33 7.49 14.74
N VAL A 399 -41.82 7.91 15.90
CA VAL A 399 -40.80 7.18 16.65
C VAL A 399 -41.39 6.71 17.98
N VAL A 400 -41.30 5.41 18.21
CA VAL A 400 -41.78 4.77 19.45
C VAL A 400 -40.64 4.10 20.20
N LYS A 401 -40.80 3.97 21.51
CA LYS A 401 -39.96 3.17 22.40
C LYS A 401 -40.78 2.01 22.92
N LYS A 402 -40.23 0.80 22.84
CA LYS A 402 -40.80 -0.40 23.43
C LYS A 402 -39.95 -0.91 24.58
N GLY A 403 -40.59 -1.08 25.73
CA GLY A 403 -39.95 -1.48 26.99
C GLY A 403 -39.22 -0.32 27.68
N ASP A 404 -38.99 -0.47 28.98
CA ASP A 404 -38.32 0.53 29.82
C ASP A 404 -36.79 0.54 29.60
N ASP A 405 -36.08 1.41 30.32
CA ASP A 405 -34.61 1.54 30.23
C ASP A 405 -33.86 0.29 30.70
N ASN A 406 -34.52 -0.59 31.45
CA ASN A 406 -34.01 -1.90 31.85
C ASN A 406 -34.36 -3.00 30.82
N GLY A 407 -35.10 -2.67 29.76
CA GLY A 407 -35.58 -3.59 28.73
C GLY A 407 -36.80 -4.41 29.14
N VAL A 408 -37.50 -4.03 30.21
CA VAL A 408 -38.68 -4.71 30.77
C VAL A 408 -39.96 -4.13 30.19
N GLY A 409 -40.98 -5.00 30.01
CA GLY A 409 -42.30 -4.60 29.51
C GLY A 409 -42.37 -4.56 27.98
N ASP A 410 -43.60 -4.50 27.47
CA ASP A 410 -43.89 -4.45 26.03
C ASP A 410 -44.75 -3.24 25.64
N GLU A 411 -44.94 -2.31 26.58
CA GLU A 411 -45.65 -1.06 26.35
C GLU A 411 -44.88 -0.20 25.34
N GLU A 412 -45.63 0.41 24.43
CA GLU A 412 -45.10 1.32 23.40
C GLU A 412 -45.42 2.75 23.79
N ILE A 413 -44.37 3.56 23.91
CA ILE A 413 -44.44 4.99 24.25
C ILE A 413 -44.04 5.79 23.01
N VAL A 414 -44.81 6.82 22.70
CA VAL A 414 -44.46 7.77 21.64
C VAL A 414 -43.31 8.66 22.12
N ILE A 415 -42.19 8.59 21.42
CA ILE A 415 -41.00 9.42 21.70
C ILE A 415 -41.03 10.69 20.85
N CYS A 416 -41.32 10.54 19.56
CA CYS A 416 -41.47 11.66 18.66
C CYS A 416 -42.70 11.41 17.78
N PRO A 417 -43.79 12.20 17.91
CA PRO A 417 -44.98 12.02 17.10
C PRO A 417 -44.66 12.23 15.61
N ALA A 418 -45.41 11.59 14.73
CA ALA A 418 -45.28 11.82 13.30
C ALA A 418 -45.55 13.30 13.00
N GLN A 419 -44.70 13.93 12.20
CA GLN A 419 -44.88 15.32 11.79
C GLN A 419 -45.62 15.33 10.47
N VAL A 420 -46.80 15.92 10.41
CA VAL A 420 -47.70 15.80 9.25
C VAL A 420 -48.29 17.14 8.83
N LEU A 421 -48.79 17.19 7.61
CA LEU A 421 -49.65 18.26 7.11
C LEU A 421 -51.02 17.68 6.81
N VAL A 422 -52.07 18.36 7.27
CA VAL A 422 -53.46 17.98 6.97
C VAL A 422 -53.95 18.61 5.67
N ALA A 423 -54.92 17.95 5.03
CA ALA A 423 -55.67 18.51 3.92
C ALA A 423 -56.47 19.72 4.41
N LYS A 424 -56.33 20.86 3.72
CA LYS A 424 -57.14 22.05 4.02
C LYS A 424 -58.46 21.96 3.24
N PRO A 425 -59.59 22.33 3.86
CA PRO A 425 -60.91 22.26 3.23
C PRO A 425 -61.07 23.21 2.04
#